data_AF-A0A7L4FHK1-F1
#
_entry.id   AF-A0A7L4FHK1-F1
#
_cell.length_a   1.000
_cell.length_b   1.000
_cell.length_c   1.000
_cell.angle_alpha   90.00
_cell.angle_beta   90.00
_cell.angle_gamma   90.00
#
_symmetry.space_group_name_H-M   'P 1'
#
loop_
_entity.id
_entity.type
_entity.pdbx_description
1 polymer ?
#
loop_
_entity_poly.entity_id
_entity_poly.type
_entity_poly.pdbx_seq_one_letter_code
_entity_poly.pdbx_strand_id
1 'polypeptide(L)' 'VIRSQAILEIITNETAWALVLLADQTMQIRMAILQHLMVLDYLLTEEGGVCGKL' A
#
# COMPACT_ATOMS: atom_id res chain seq x y z
N VAL A 1 23.50 17.65 24.26
CA VAL A 1 23.97 16.65 23.27
C VAL A 1 23.41 15.26 23.55
N ILE A 2 23.73 14.59 24.67
CA ILE A 2 23.23 13.22 24.98
C ILE A 2 21.69 13.13 24.96
N ARG A 3 21.00 14.07 25.60
CA ARG A 3 19.52 14.11 25.60
C ARG A 3 18.94 14.28 24.19
N SER A 4 19.56 15.10 23.35
CA SER A 4 19.13 15.34 21.97
C SER A 4 19.33 14.10 21.09
N GLN A 5 20.41 13.35 21.31
CA GLN A 5 20.67 12.10 20.58
C GLN A 5 19.63 11.02 20.91
N ALA A 6 19.29 10.86 22.19
CA ALA A 6 18.28 9.88 22.62
C ALA A 6 16.88 10.20 22.06
N ILE A 7 16.50 11.49 22.03
CA ILE A 7 15.23 11.92 21.43
C ILE A 7 15.22 11.62 19.93
N LEU A 8 16.33 11.89 19.23
CA LEU A 8 16.44 11.60 17.80
C LEU A 8 16.31 10.10 17.51
N GLU A 9 16.94 9.26 18.32
CA GLU A 9 16.88 7.80 18.18
C GLU A 9 15.44 7.28 18.36
N ILE A 10 14.72 7.78 19.37
CA ILE A 10 13.30 7.44 19.58
C ILE A 10 12.47 7.85 18.36
N ILE A 11 12.56 9.11 17.93
CA ILE A 11 11.77 9.61 16.79
C ILE A 11 12.08 8.80 15.53
N THR A 12 13.34 8.49 15.28
CA THR A 12 13.75 7.75 14.08
C THR A 12 13.23 6.31 14.12
N ASN A 13 13.27 5.65 15.28
CA ASN A 13 12.75 4.30 15.44
C ASN A 13 11.22 4.23 15.27
N GLU A 14 10.48 5.15 15.92
CA GLU A 14 9.02 5.24 15.76
C GLU A 14 8.62 5.56 14.32
N THR A 15 9.37 6.46 13.65
CA THR A 15 9.15 6.80 12.24
C THR A 15 9.42 5.60 11.34
N ALA A 16 10.49 4.85 11.59
CA ALA A 16 10.81 3.64 10.82
C ALA A 16 9.70 2.58 10.97
N TRP A 17 9.19 2.37 12.19
CA TRP A 17 8.11 1.43 12.44
C TRP A 17 6.80 1.85 11.75
N ALA A 18 6.45 3.14 11.81
CA ALA A 18 5.29 3.68 11.12
C ALA A 18 5.39 3.51 9.59
N LEU A 19 6.58 3.71 9.01
CA LEU A 19 6.82 3.50 7.58
C LEU A 19 6.66 2.03 7.18
N VAL A 20 7.14 1.09 8.01
CA VAL A 20 6.93 -0.35 7.78
C VAL A 20 5.45 -0.70 7.79
N LEU A 21 4.68 -0.18 8.75
CA LEU A 21 3.24 -0.41 8.82
C LEU A 21 2.51 0.16 7.60
N LEU A 22 2.86 1.37 7.17
CA LEU A 22 2.28 1.99 5.96
C LEU A 22 2.63 1.19 4.69
N ALA A 23 3.84 0.67 4.59
CA ALA A 23 4.25 -0.15 3.46
C ALA A 23 3.43 -1.45 3.39
N ASP A 24 3.23 -2.12 4.52
CA ASP A 24 2.39 -3.31 4.61
C ASP A 24 0.93 -3.03 4.23
N GLN A 25 0.34 -1.98 4.81
CA GLN A 25 -1.02 -1.56 4.46
C GLN A 25 -1.17 -1.22 2.97
N THR A 26 -0.19 -0.50 2.41
CA THR A 26 -0.19 -0.15 0.98
C THR A 26 -0.11 -1.39 0.12
N MET A 27 0.70 -2.38 0.50
CA MET A 27 0.76 -3.67 -0.20
C MET A 27 -0.58 -4.40 -0.16
N GLN A 28 -1.22 -4.49 1.01
CA GLN A 28 -2.53 -5.12 1.16
C GLN A 28 -3.60 -4.46 0.30
N ILE A 29 -3.66 -3.12 0.30
CA ILE A 29 -4.61 -2.35 -0.52
C ILE A 29 -4.35 -2.62 -2.01
N ARG A 30 -3.08 -2.59 -2.45
CA ARG A 30 -2.74 -2.86 -3.85
C ARG A 30 -3.16 -4.27 -4.28
N MET A 31 -2.94 -5.27 -3.42
CA MET A 31 -3.37 -6.64 -3.71
C MET A 31 -4.90 -6.74 -3.82
N ALA A 32 -5.64 -6.11 -2.92
CA ALA A 32 -7.10 -6.10 -2.97
C ALA A 32 -7.63 -5.41 -4.25
N ILE A 33 -7.04 -4.28 -4.64
CA ILE A 33 -7.40 -3.59 -5.89
C ILE A 33 -7.13 -4.50 -7.10
N LEU A 34 -5.95 -5.11 -7.17
CA LEU A 34 -5.60 -6.01 -8.28
C LEU A 34 -6.53 -7.22 -8.36
N GLN A 35 -6.91 -7.78 -7.21
CA GLN A 35 -7.88 -8.89 -7.17
C GLN A 35 -9.24 -8.46 -7.70
N HIS A 36 -9.74 -7.28 -7.31
CA HIS A 36 -11.00 -6.76 -7.84
C HIS A 36 -10.92 -6.46 -9.33
N LEU A 37 -9.82 -5.88 -9.81
CA LEU A 37 -9.63 -5.63 -11.24
C LEU A 37 -9.63 -6.91 -12.05
N MET A 38 -9.00 -7.98 -11.56
CA MET A 38 -9.03 -9.29 -12.24
C MET A 38 -10.45 -9.87 -12.33
N VAL A 39 -11.22 -9.80 -11.24
CA VAL A 39 -12.62 -10.25 -11.25
C VAL A 39 -13.44 -9.41 -12.22
N LEU A 40 -13.23 -8.09 -12.24
CA LEU A 40 -13.96 -7.19 -13.11
C LEU A 40 -13.57 -7.39 -14.59
N ASP A 41 -12.29 -7.59 -14.90
CA ASP A 41 -11.81 -7.93 -16.25
C ASP A 41 -12.45 -9.22 -16.76
N TYR A 42 -12.55 -10.24 -15.90
CA TYR A 42 -13.25 -11.47 -16.23
C TYR A 42 -14.73 -11.21 -16.54
N LEU A 43 -15.43 -10.48 -15.68
CA LEU A 43 -16.84 -10.15 -15.89
C LEU A 43 -17.11 -9.30 -17.13
N LEU A 44 -16.12 -8.52 -17.57
CA LEU A 44 -16.22 -7.60 -18.70
C LEU A 44 -15.52 -8.11 -19.96
N THR A 45 -15.26 -9.42 -20.06
CA THR A 45 -14.45 -9.97 -21.16
C THR A 45 -15.07 -9.68 -22.53
N GLU A 46 -16.39 -9.69 -22.65
CA GLU A 46 -17.09 -9.37 -23.92
C GLU A 46 -16.99 -7.88 -24.28
N GLU A 47 -16.86 -7.00 -23.29
CA GLU A 47 -16.64 -5.56 -23.44
C GLU A 47 -15.16 -5.18 -23.54
N GLY A 48 -14.24 -6.15 -23.65
CA GLY A 48 -12.79 -5.89 -23.73
C GLY A 48 -12.12 -5.64 -22.37
N GLY A 49 -12.73 -6.08 -21.28
CA GLY A 49 -12.25 -5.93 -19.91
C GLY A 49 -12.55 -4.55 -19.32
N VAL A 50 -11.96 -4.27 -18.16
CA VAL A 50 -12.06 -2.97 -17.47
C VAL A 50 -11.59 -1.83 -18.37
N CYS A 51 -10.51 -2.03 -19.13
CA CYS A 51 -9.96 -1.02 -20.03
C CYS A 51 -10.74 -0.87 -21.35
N GLY A 52 -11.48 -1.90 -21.79
CA GLY A 52 -12.29 -1.86 -23.01
C GLY A 52 -13.69 -1.28 -22.80
N LYS A 53 -14.18 -1.33 -21.55
CA LYS A 53 -15.49 -0.77 -21.17
C LYS A 53 -15.48 0.75 -20.94
N LEU A 54 -14.34 1.33 -20.56
CA LEU A 54 -14.16 2.78 -20.38
C LEU A 54 -14.18 3.52 -21.73
#